data_AF-A0A932DIH4-F1
#
_entry.id   AF-A0A932DIH4-F1
#
_cell.length_a   1.000
_cell.length_b   1.000
_cell.length_c   1.000
_cell.angle_alpha   90.00
_cell.angle_beta   90.00
_cell.angle_gamma   90.00
#
_symmetry.space_group_name_H-M   'P 1'
#
loop_
_entity.id
_entity.type
_entity.pdbx_description
1 polymer ?
#
loop_
_entity_poly.entity_id
_entity_poly.type
_entity_poly.pdbx_seq_one_letter_code
_entity_poly.pdbx_strand_id
1 'polypeptide(L)'
;GKTRDWLRERREKLDLFDETLVARQDNPIYLMGPLLYYFWLITVVTGLLLMIWYEPTTTGASSSIERIQHEVPLGWLIRGLHKYGADALITVIFLRLWRMYFLGEYKKPGELSWILSFLGLVLGMISGITGYLLIWNQRAFWAAKVVLTTPVYFDELPIIGNLKFGSMIAYVFLGGPAIGQATITRFYAIHFGISLVLLILVEVLFFRTRRKRMNMSLVPIILFTAMLIFISVVLPAESGRRADPTRTPLPILSDWYFLALYQYVKYTPPLWAGLGPGLLINFGMLVPFLDRSKGRRPLERPFFFVVGLLAVIYFIVFTALIMFNIAVIDRDPFIIMLITLAILSAAFVWELRYRRTQKQRAPAAPAAPARPAAAH
;
A
#
# COMPACT_ATOMS: atom_id res chain seq x y z
N GLY A 1 3.43 -13.41 29.83
CA GLY A 1 4.03 -12.07 29.90
C GLY A 1 3.31 -11.20 28.90
N LYS A 2 2.88 -9.99 29.27
CA LYS A 2 1.83 -9.22 28.58
C LYS A 2 1.97 -9.16 27.04
N THR A 3 3.18 -8.98 26.51
CA THR A 3 3.44 -8.97 25.06
C THR A 3 3.24 -10.33 24.39
N ARG A 4 3.69 -11.43 25.04
CA ARG A 4 3.48 -12.80 24.53
C ARG A 4 2.00 -13.17 24.52
N ASP A 5 1.27 -12.75 25.55
CA ASP A 5 -0.18 -12.99 25.65
C ASP A 5 -0.95 -12.17 24.59
N TRP A 6 -0.54 -10.91 24.36
CA TRP A 6 -1.08 -10.07 23.28
C TRP A 6 -0.86 -10.73 21.91
N LEU A 7 0.37 -11.17 21.62
CA LEU A 7 0.73 -11.82 20.36
C LEU A 7 -0.03 -13.13 20.14
N ARG A 8 -0.15 -13.97 21.18
CA ARG A 8 -0.90 -15.23 21.11
C ARG A 8 -2.35 -14.99 20.70
N GLU A 9 -3.04 -14.06 21.39
CA GLU A 9 -4.45 -13.75 21.10
C GLU A 9 -4.65 -13.29 19.65
N ARG A 10 -3.77 -12.41 19.13
CA ARG A 10 -3.88 -11.89 17.76
C ARG A 10 -3.52 -12.93 16.73
N ARG A 11 -2.57 -13.81 17.02
CA ARG A 11 -2.18 -14.90 16.13
C ARG A 11 -3.29 -15.95 16.00
N GLU A 12 -4.01 -16.24 17.08
CA GLU A 12 -5.18 -17.13 17.05
C GLU A 12 -6.30 -16.51 16.22
N LYS A 13 -6.57 -15.21 16.41
CA LYS A 13 -7.62 -14.47 15.70
C LYS A 13 -7.14 -13.78 14.42
N LEU A 14 -5.98 -14.21 13.89
CA LEU A 14 -5.44 -13.65 12.66
C LEU A 14 -6.39 -13.97 11.51
N ASP A 15 -6.79 -12.95 10.77
CA ASP A 15 -7.65 -13.10 9.60
C ASP A 15 -7.10 -12.26 8.45
N LEU A 16 -6.39 -12.93 7.54
CA LEU A 16 -5.61 -12.29 6.48
C LEU A 16 -6.22 -12.52 5.10
N PHE A 17 -6.56 -13.77 4.76
CA PHE A 17 -7.07 -14.13 3.44
C PHE A 17 -8.43 -14.83 3.47
N ASP A 18 -8.82 -15.56 4.51
CA ASP A 18 -10.07 -16.33 4.47
C ASP A 18 -11.28 -15.54 4.98
N GLU A 19 -11.06 -14.45 5.71
CA GLU A 19 -12.07 -13.52 6.25
C GLU A 19 -13.18 -14.23 7.06
N THR A 20 -12.85 -15.42 7.61
CA THR A 20 -13.78 -16.34 8.27
C THR A 20 -14.20 -15.89 9.66
N LEU A 21 -13.43 -15.00 10.30
CA LEU A 21 -13.68 -14.55 11.67
C LEU A 21 -14.61 -13.33 11.73
N VAL A 22 -15.09 -12.87 10.57
CA VAL A 22 -15.96 -11.70 10.47
C VAL A 22 -17.44 -12.10 10.61
N ALA A 23 -18.21 -11.31 11.35
CA ALA A 23 -19.64 -11.55 11.61
C ALA A 23 -20.55 -11.40 10.37
N ARG A 24 -20.06 -10.85 9.26
CA ARG A 24 -20.86 -10.53 8.05
C ARG A 24 -20.35 -11.27 6.82
N GLN A 25 -20.42 -12.59 6.86
CA GLN A 25 -20.00 -13.48 5.76
C GLN A 25 -20.85 -13.32 4.48
N ASP A 26 -22.03 -12.72 4.61
CA ASP A 26 -22.96 -12.41 3.51
C ASP A 26 -22.56 -11.18 2.69
N ASN A 27 -21.68 -10.33 3.22
CA ASN A 27 -21.28 -9.11 2.53
C ASN A 27 -20.10 -9.39 1.57
N PRO A 28 -20.26 -9.13 0.25
CA PRO A 28 -19.24 -9.43 -0.75
C PRO A 28 -17.93 -8.64 -0.56
N ILE A 29 -17.93 -7.54 0.19
CA ILE A 29 -16.72 -6.77 0.51
C ILE A 29 -15.71 -7.62 1.33
N TYR A 30 -16.15 -8.69 2.00
CA TYR A 30 -15.24 -9.62 2.68
C TYR A 30 -14.57 -10.62 1.74
N LEU A 31 -14.96 -10.67 0.46
CA LEU A 31 -14.19 -11.40 -0.56
C LEU A 31 -12.83 -10.76 -0.85
N MET A 32 -12.57 -9.55 -0.37
CA MET A 32 -11.27 -8.88 -0.54
C MET A 32 -10.10 -9.67 0.05
N GLY A 33 -10.28 -10.38 1.17
CA GLY A 33 -9.23 -11.26 1.71
C GLY A 33 -8.89 -12.41 0.75
N PRO A 34 -9.87 -13.22 0.30
CA PRO A 34 -9.57 -14.33 -0.60
C PRO A 34 -9.04 -13.87 -1.95
N LEU A 35 -9.56 -12.74 -2.46
CA LEU A 35 -9.12 -12.14 -3.72
C LEU A 35 -7.68 -11.63 -3.65
N LEU A 36 -7.24 -11.12 -2.49
CA LEU A 36 -5.85 -10.71 -2.27
C LEU A 36 -4.89 -11.88 -2.54
N TYR A 37 -5.13 -13.04 -1.93
CA TYR A 37 -4.29 -14.23 -2.18
C TYR A 37 -4.38 -14.71 -3.64
N TYR A 38 -5.59 -14.71 -4.21
CA TYR A 38 -5.83 -15.18 -5.57
C TYR A 38 -5.11 -14.33 -6.64
N PHE A 39 -5.24 -12.99 -6.59
CA PHE A 39 -4.54 -12.11 -7.53
C PHE A 39 -3.02 -12.17 -7.33
N TRP A 40 -2.56 -12.29 -6.08
CA TRP A 40 -1.15 -12.49 -5.81
C TRP A 40 -0.63 -13.79 -6.45
N LEU A 41 -1.35 -14.91 -6.31
CA LEU A 41 -0.97 -16.17 -6.94
C LEU A 41 -0.91 -16.05 -8.48
N ILE A 42 -1.88 -15.39 -9.11
CA ILE A 42 -1.85 -15.12 -10.55
C ILE A 42 -0.60 -14.33 -10.93
N THR A 43 -0.28 -13.26 -10.20
CA THR A 43 0.91 -12.43 -10.51
C THR A 43 2.21 -13.22 -10.35
N VAL A 44 2.32 -14.08 -9.34
CA VAL A 44 3.50 -14.94 -9.17
C VAL A 44 3.63 -15.92 -10.34
N VAL A 45 2.56 -16.66 -10.66
CA VAL A 45 2.59 -17.68 -11.72
C VAL A 45 2.89 -17.05 -13.07
N THR A 46 2.21 -15.96 -13.41
CA THR A 46 2.45 -15.24 -14.67
C THR A 46 3.84 -14.62 -14.73
N GLY A 47 4.37 -14.10 -13.61
CA GLY A 47 5.73 -13.58 -13.53
C GLY A 47 6.80 -14.66 -13.75
N LEU A 48 6.60 -15.84 -13.17
CA LEU A 48 7.45 -17.02 -13.39
C LEU A 48 7.41 -17.53 -14.84
N LEU A 49 6.34 -17.25 -15.59
CA LEU A 49 6.30 -17.57 -17.02
C LEU A 49 7.03 -16.49 -17.83
N LEU A 50 6.80 -15.21 -17.53
CA LEU A 50 7.44 -14.08 -18.23
C LEU A 50 8.97 -14.10 -18.13
N MET A 51 9.51 -14.59 -17.00
CA MET A 51 10.97 -14.66 -16.80
C MET A 51 11.68 -15.58 -17.81
N ILE A 52 10.98 -16.50 -18.46
CA ILE A 52 11.56 -17.41 -19.46
C ILE A 52 12.07 -16.63 -20.68
N TRP A 53 11.41 -15.53 -21.03
CA TRP A 53 11.71 -14.73 -22.24
C TRP A 53 12.25 -13.34 -21.96
N TYR A 54 12.12 -12.85 -20.72
CA TYR A 54 12.54 -11.50 -20.34
C TYR A 54 14.07 -11.40 -20.21
N GLU A 55 14.64 -10.32 -20.76
CA GLU A 55 16.08 -10.04 -20.69
C GLU A 55 16.36 -8.86 -19.74
N PRO A 56 16.95 -9.08 -18.54
CA PRO A 56 17.21 -8.01 -17.57
C PRO A 56 18.46 -7.19 -17.94
N THR A 57 18.52 -6.65 -19.16
CA THR A 57 19.60 -5.79 -19.65
C THR A 57 19.07 -4.47 -20.20
N THR A 58 19.86 -3.40 -20.12
CA THR A 58 19.47 -2.08 -20.66
C THR A 58 19.29 -2.05 -22.18
N THR A 59 19.89 -3.03 -22.87
CA THR A 59 19.77 -3.22 -24.31
C THR A 59 18.61 -4.13 -24.70
N GLY A 60 18.32 -5.16 -23.91
CA GLY A 60 17.35 -6.21 -24.21
C GLY A 60 15.99 -6.10 -23.50
N ALA A 61 15.86 -5.34 -22.40
CA ALA A 61 14.64 -5.32 -21.61
C ALA A 61 13.41 -4.87 -22.41
N SER A 62 13.48 -3.69 -23.03
CA SER A 62 12.39 -3.16 -23.84
C SER A 62 12.08 -4.05 -25.06
N SER A 63 13.09 -4.57 -25.77
CA SER A 63 12.86 -5.44 -26.92
C SER A 63 12.30 -6.82 -26.52
N SER A 64 12.73 -7.39 -25.40
CA SER A 64 12.17 -8.64 -24.88
C SER A 64 10.70 -8.51 -24.51
N ILE A 65 10.27 -7.36 -23.98
CA ILE A 65 8.87 -7.05 -23.73
C ILE A 65 8.07 -6.98 -25.03
N GLU A 66 8.60 -6.33 -26.08
CA GLU A 66 7.96 -6.31 -27.40
C GLU A 66 7.80 -7.72 -28.00
N ARG A 67 8.85 -8.56 -27.90
CA ARG A 67 8.76 -9.96 -28.36
C ARG A 67 7.73 -10.76 -27.56
N ILE A 68 7.69 -10.60 -26.23
CA ILE A 68 6.66 -11.24 -25.39
C ILE A 68 5.26 -10.78 -25.84
N GLN A 69 5.11 -9.51 -26.17
CA GLN A 69 3.82 -8.95 -26.58
C GLN A 69 3.38 -9.40 -27.97
N HIS A 70 4.30 -9.62 -28.91
CA HIS A 70 3.95 -9.77 -30.34
C HIS A 70 4.37 -11.11 -30.96
N GLU A 71 5.39 -11.78 -30.44
CA GLU A 71 6.00 -12.96 -31.07
C GLU A 71 5.78 -14.24 -30.27
N VAL A 72 5.79 -14.16 -28.93
CA VAL A 72 5.60 -15.33 -28.07
C VAL A 72 4.13 -15.78 -28.10
N PRO A 73 3.82 -17.05 -28.42
CA PRO A 73 2.46 -17.56 -28.37
C PRO A 73 1.83 -17.35 -26.99
N LEU A 74 0.68 -16.68 -26.94
CA LEU A 74 -0.01 -16.26 -25.70
C LEU A 74 0.81 -15.33 -24.77
N GLY A 75 1.97 -14.83 -25.19
CA GLY A 75 2.81 -13.95 -24.37
C GLY A 75 2.09 -12.65 -23.99
N TRP A 76 1.33 -12.05 -24.92
CA TRP A 76 0.47 -10.90 -24.67
C TRP A 76 -0.56 -11.15 -23.55
N LEU A 77 -1.11 -12.37 -23.49
CA LEU A 77 -2.12 -12.74 -22.50
C LEU A 77 -1.47 -12.92 -21.14
N ILE A 78 -0.35 -13.64 -21.06
CA ILE A 78 0.41 -13.82 -19.82
C ILE A 78 0.85 -12.46 -19.28
N ARG A 79 1.34 -11.57 -20.16
CA ARG A 79 1.73 -10.20 -19.80
C ARG A 79 0.55 -9.36 -19.33
N GLY A 80 -0.60 -9.45 -20.00
CA GLY A 80 -1.84 -8.81 -19.59
C GLY A 80 -2.31 -9.28 -18.21
N LEU A 81 -2.38 -10.59 -18.00
CA LEU A 81 -2.75 -11.19 -16.71
C LEU A 81 -1.79 -10.77 -15.59
N HIS A 82 -0.50 -10.64 -15.88
CA HIS A 82 0.48 -10.15 -14.91
C HIS A 82 0.24 -8.67 -14.55
N LYS A 83 0.10 -7.79 -15.54
CA LYS A 83 -0.13 -6.36 -15.32
C LYS A 83 -1.45 -6.10 -14.60
N TYR A 84 -2.55 -6.63 -15.12
CA TYR A 84 -3.87 -6.41 -14.54
C TYR A 84 -4.09 -7.19 -13.25
N GLY A 85 -3.44 -8.35 -13.09
CA GLY A 85 -3.38 -9.07 -11.82
C GLY A 85 -2.68 -8.24 -10.74
N ALA A 86 -1.58 -7.55 -11.07
CA ALA A 86 -0.88 -6.66 -10.13
C ALA A 86 -1.73 -5.44 -9.76
N ASP A 87 -2.42 -4.83 -10.72
CA ASP A 87 -3.35 -3.72 -10.45
C ASP A 87 -4.53 -4.17 -9.58
N ALA A 88 -5.09 -5.35 -9.84
CA ALA A 88 -6.17 -5.93 -9.03
C ALA A 88 -5.69 -6.27 -7.62
N LEU A 89 -4.47 -6.79 -7.47
CA LEU A 89 -3.84 -7.07 -6.18
C LEU A 89 -3.76 -5.81 -5.30
N ILE A 90 -3.22 -4.71 -5.85
CA ILE A 90 -3.10 -3.43 -5.12
C ILE A 90 -4.49 -2.84 -4.83
N THR A 91 -5.42 -2.94 -5.79
CA THR A 91 -6.79 -2.44 -5.62
C THR A 91 -7.49 -3.15 -4.46
N VAL A 92 -7.44 -4.47 -4.42
CA VAL A 92 -8.13 -5.26 -3.39
C VAL A 92 -7.57 -4.98 -2.00
N ILE A 93 -6.25 -4.94 -1.83
CA ILE A 93 -5.66 -4.65 -0.50
C ILE A 93 -5.93 -3.21 -0.06
N PHE A 94 -5.94 -2.26 -0.99
CA PHE A 94 -6.28 -0.86 -0.73
C PHE A 94 -7.73 -0.73 -0.26
N LEU A 95 -8.68 -1.36 -0.97
CA LEU A 95 -10.09 -1.36 -0.57
C LEU A 95 -10.31 -2.11 0.75
N ARG A 96 -9.59 -3.21 0.99
CA ARG A 96 -9.62 -3.94 2.26
C ARG A 96 -9.20 -3.04 3.42
N LEU A 97 -8.09 -2.32 3.27
CA LEU A 97 -7.60 -1.39 4.30
C LEU A 97 -8.61 -0.27 4.55
N TRP A 98 -9.25 0.30 3.53
CA TRP A 98 -10.29 1.31 3.75
C TRP A 98 -11.51 0.76 4.48
N ARG A 99 -11.98 -0.44 4.11
CA ARG A 99 -13.06 -1.13 4.84
C ARG A 99 -12.67 -1.33 6.31
N MET A 100 -11.50 -1.92 6.56
CA MET A 100 -10.99 -2.17 7.92
C MET A 100 -10.86 -0.86 8.72
N TYR A 101 -10.43 0.21 8.04
CA TYR A 101 -10.35 1.54 8.62
C TYR A 101 -11.73 2.00 9.04
N PHE A 102 -12.67 2.20 8.12
CA PHE A 102 -13.97 2.81 8.43
C PHE A 102 -14.87 1.95 9.33
N LEU A 103 -14.74 0.62 9.28
CA LEU A 103 -15.49 -0.28 10.17
C LEU A 103 -14.81 -0.50 11.53
N GLY A 104 -13.60 0.05 11.75
CA GLY A 104 -12.86 -0.10 13.00
C GLY A 104 -12.41 -1.54 13.28
N GLU A 105 -12.23 -2.34 12.23
CA GLU A 105 -11.77 -3.74 12.31
C GLU A 105 -10.32 -3.84 12.76
N TYR A 106 -9.53 -2.77 12.57
CA TYR A 106 -8.16 -2.69 13.05
C TYR A 106 -8.03 -2.68 14.58
N LYS A 107 -9.12 -2.41 15.32
CA LYS A 107 -9.13 -2.45 16.79
C LYS A 107 -9.08 -3.90 17.27
N LYS A 108 -8.79 -4.10 18.56
CA LYS A 108 -8.75 -5.43 19.19
C LYS A 108 -9.89 -6.35 18.71
N PRO A 109 -9.59 -7.56 18.19
CA PRO A 109 -8.28 -8.22 18.05
C PRO A 109 -7.62 -8.08 16.65
N GLY A 110 -8.11 -7.21 15.77
CA GLY A 110 -7.66 -7.11 14.37
C GLY A 110 -6.37 -6.31 14.15
N GLU A 111 -5.63 -5.95 15.21
CA GLU A 111 -4.43 -5.12 15.09
C GLU A 111 -3.37 -5.80 14.20
N LEU A 112 -3.19 -7.13 14.34
CA LEU A 112 -2.21 -7.87 13.55
C LEU A 112 -2.63 -8.00 12.08
N SER A 113 -3.90 -8.28 11.80
CA SER A 113 -4.42 -8.32 10.43
C SER A 113 -4.24 -6.98 9.72
N TRP A 114 -4.46 -5.87 10.44
CA TRP A 114 -4.24 -4.52 9.93
C TRP A 114 -2.77 -4.29 9.57
N ILE A 115 -1.85 -4.56 10.50
CA ILE A 115 -0.41 -4.36 10.28
C ILE A 115 0.07 -5.21 9.10
N LEU A 116 -0.33 -6.47 9.02
CA LEU A 116 0.07 -7.36 7.94
C LEU A 116 -0.51 -6.94 6.58
N SER A 117 -1.74 -6.43 6.54
CA SER A 117 -2.32 -5.88 5.30
C SER A 117 -1.66 -4.58 4.88
N PHE A 118 -1.35 -3.70 5.83
CA PHE A 118 -0.66 -2.46 5.51
C PHE A 118 0.77 -2.75 5.02
N LEU A 119 1.48 -3.68 5.68
CA LEU A 119 2.78 -4.17 5.23
C LEU A 119 2.68 -4.83 3.85
N GLY A 120 1.64 -5.64 3.61
CA GLY A 120 1.37 -6.24 2.31
C GLY A 120 1.17 -5.19 1.21
N LEU A 121 0.47 -4.09 1.50
CA LEU A 121 0.31 -2.98 0.55
C LEU A 121 1.66 -2.33 0.24
N VAL A 122 2.46 -2.03 1.27
CA VAL A 122 3.80 -1.43 1.08
C VAL A 122 4.71 -2.35 0.26
N LEU A 123 4.76 -3.64 0.59
CA LEU A 123 5.56 -4.62 -0.15
C LEU A 123 5.04 -4.81 -1.58
N GLY A 124 3.72 -4.79 -1.78
CA GLY A 124 3.08 -4.81 -3.09
C GLY A 124 3.44 -3.58 -3.92
N MET A 125 3.44 -2.38 -3.33
CA MET A 125 3.86 -1.15 -3.99
C MET A 125 5.34 -1.18 -4.35
N ILE A 126 6.22 -1.66 -3.44
CA ILE A 126 7.66 -1.82 -3.73
C ILE A 126 7.86 -2.82 -4.87
N SER A 127 7.18 -3.97 -4.85
CA SER A 127 7.22 -4.94 -5.95
C SER A 127 6.67 -4.34 -7.25
N GLY A 128 5.61 -3.53 -7.17
CA GLY A 128 5.01 -2.83 -8.30
C GLY A 128 5.99 -1.88 -8.97
N ILE A 129 6.65 -0.99 -8.23
CA ILE A 129 7.62 -0.06 -8.82
C ILE A 129 8.88 -0.79 -9.35
N THR A 130 9.33 -1.86 -8.68
CA THR A 130 10.50 -2.60 -9.16
C THR A 130 10.19 -3.39 -10.43
N GLY A 131 8.99 -3.99 -10.51
CA GLY A 131 8.49 -4.65 -11.72
C GLY A 131 8.19 -3.66 -12.85
N TYR A 132 7.70 -2.46 -12.53
CA TYR A 132 7.37 -1.44 -13.53
C TYR A 132 8.61 -0.99 -14.31
N LEU A 133 9.76 -0.80 -13.65
CA LEU A 133 11.02 -0.45 -14.32
C LEU A 133 11.46 -1.49 -15.36
N LEU A 134 11.08 -2.76 -15.20
CA LEU A 134 11.48 -3.86 -16.11
C LEU A 134 10.91 -3.68 -17.52
N ILE A 135 9.86 -2.88 -17.69
CA ILE A 135 9.34 -2.54 -19.03
C ILE A 135 10.38 -1.71 -19.81
N TRP A 136 11.23 -0.96 -19.10
CA TRP A 136 12.29 -0.13 -19.66
C TRP A 136 11.81 0.91 -20.69
N ASN A 137 10.63 1.48 -20.43
CA ASN A 137 10.04 2.55 -21.22
C ASN A 137 10.20 3.93 -20.52
N GLN A 138 9.88 5.01 -21.22
CA GLN A 138 9.99 6.37 -20.70
C GLN A 138 9.21 6.56 -19.39
N ARG A 139 7.94 6.15 -19.34
CA ARG A 139 7.11 6.35 -18.14
C ARG A 139 7.72 5.64 -16.92
N ALA A 140 8.12 4.39 -17.09
CA ALA A 140 8.71 3.56 -16.05
C ALA A 140 10.08 4.05 -15.56
N PHE A 141 10.96 4.43 -16.49
CA PHE A 141 12.30 4.94 -16.16
C PHE A 141 12.22 6.20 -15.29
N TRP A 142 11.39 7.16 -15.69
CA TRP A 142 11.27 8.44 -14.97
C TRP A 142 10.49 8.30 -13.65
N ALA A 143 9.48 7.42 -13.58
CA ALA A 143 8.83 7.07 -12.32
C ALA A 143 9.82 6.45 -11.32
N ALA A 144 10.61 5.47 -11.77
CA ALA A 144 11.64 4.85 -10.92
C ALA A 144 12.67 5.88 -10.46
N LYS A 145 13.09 6.81 -11.34
CA LYS A 145 14.02 7.88 -10.99
C LYS A 145 13.50 8.75 -9.85
N VAL A 146 12.23 9.15 -9.88
CA VAL A 146 11.61 9.91 -8.78
C VAL A 146 11.69 9.13 -7.47
N VAL A 147 11.23 7.87 -7.46
CA VAL A 147 11.23 7.05 -6.24
C VAL A 147 12.64 6.82 -5.68
N LEU A 148 13.60 6.54 -6.55
CA LEU A 148 14.98 6.26 -6.16
C LEU A 148 15.74 7.48 -5.63
N THR A 149 15.34 8.68 -6.03
CA THR A 149 16.01 9.92 -5.64
C THR A 149 15.34 10.63 -4.47
N THR A 150 14.06 10.35 -4.17
CA THR A 150 13.39 10.89 -2.97
C THR A 150 14.16 10.69 -1.65
N PRO A 151 14.83 9.54 -1.39
CA PRO A 151 15.63 9.38 -0.17
C PRO A 151 16.76 10.40 -0.03
N VAL A 152 17.29 10.95 -1.13
CA VAL A 152 18.39 11.95 -1.11
C VAL A 152 17.97 13.21 -0.34
N TYR A 153 16.67 13.53 -0.29
CA TYR A 153 16.18 14.65 0.52
C TYR A 153 16.43 14.48 2.02
N PHE A 154 16.68 13.26 2.52
CA PHE A 154 17.15 13.07 3.90
C PHE A 154 18.51 13.70 4.15
N ASP A 155 19.32 13.90 3.12
CA ASP A 155 20.65 14.48 3.26
C ASP A 155 20.62 16.01 3.41
N GLU A 156 19.45 16.63 3.19
CA GLU A 156 19.22 18.06 3.44
C GLU A 156 18.85 18.35 4.90
N LEU A 157 18.67 17.32 5.74
CA LEU A 157 18.36 17.47 7.14
C LEU A 157 19.56 18.04 7.93
N PRO A 158 19.38 19.10 8.74
CA PRO A 158 20.48 19.73 9.47
C PRO A 158 21.28 18.79 10.39
N ILE A 159 20.64 17.75 10.94
CA ILE A 159 21.25 16.85 11.94
C ILE A 159 21.86 15.60 11.28
N ILE A 160 21.20 15.04 10.28
CA ILE A 160 21.62 13.76 9.67
C ILE A 160 22.25 13.92 8.28
N GLY A 161 22.23 15.12 7.70
CA GLY A 161 22.67 15.36 6.32
C GLY A 161 24.14 15.04 6.05
N ASN A 162 25.00 15.24 7.06
CA ASN A 162 26.41 14.89 6.99
C ASN A 162 26.66 13.38 6.93
N LEU A 163 25.68 12.55 7.33
CA LEU A 163 25.79 11.09 7.27
C LEU A 163 25.54 10.52 5.87
N LYS A 164 25.03 11.34 4.93
CA LYS A 164 24.68 10.92 3.56
C LYS A 164 23.80 9.67 3.51
N PHE A 165 22.94 9.52 4.51
CA PHE A 165 22.09 8.34 4.68
C PHE A 165 21.10 8.18 3.52
N GLY A 166 20.52 9.29 3.04
CA GLY A 166 19.64 9.32 1.88
C GLY A 166 20.34 8.88 0.60
N SER A 167 21.53 9.43 0.34
CA SER A 167 22.37 9.04 -0.79
C SER A 167 22.81 7.57 -0.71
N MET A 168 23.11 7.06 0.49
CA MET A 168 23.41 5.65 0.70
C MET A 168 22.22 4.75 0.34
N ILE A 169 21.01 5.10 0.80
CA ILE A 169 19.79 4.38 0.42
C ILE A 169 19.62 4.39 -1.10
N ALA A 170 19.68 5.57 -1.73
CA ALA A 170 19.54 5.70 -3.18
C ALA A 170 20.58 4.86 -3.94
N TYR A 171 21.84 4.89 -3.49
CA TYR A 171 22.95 4.16 -4.11
C TYR A 171 22.77 2.63 -4.05
N VAL A 172 22.25 2.08 -2.94
CA VAL A 172 21.98 0.64 -2.81
C VAL A 172 21.04 0.15 -3.92
N PHE A 173 20.00 0.92 -4.21
CA PHE A 173 19.02 0.57 -5.24
C PHE A 173 19.49 0.92 -6.66
N LEU A 174 20.13 2.07 -6.86
CA LEU A 174 20.69 2.47 -8.15
C LEU A 174 21.81 1.53 -8.59
N GLY A 175 22.71 1.16 -7.67
CA GLY A 175 23.89 0.34 -7.96
C GLY A 175 24.98 1.05 -8.76
N GLY A 176 24.92 2.38 -8.86
CA GLY A 176 25.83 3.23 -9.62
C GLY A 176 25.41 4.70 -9.54
N PRO A 177 26.08 5.61 -10.28
CA PRO A 177 25.80 7.05 -10.23
C PRO A 177 24.44 7.45 -10.84
N ALA A 178 23.83 6.58 -11.65
CA ALA A 178 22.53 6.80 -12.28
C ALA A 178 21.83 5.46 -12.56
N ILE A 179 20.56 5.51 -12.98
CA ILE A 179 19.82 4.32 -13.42
C ILE A 179 20.53 3.70 -14.63
N GLY A 180 20.86 2.42 -14.53
CA GLY A 180 21.53 1.68 -15.59
C GLY A 180 21.45 0.17 -15.40
N GLN A 181 22.44 -0.56 -15.96
CA GLN A 181 22.47 -2.03 -15.92
C GLN A 181 22.46 -2.59 -14.49
N ALA A 182 23.20 -1.94 -13.59
CA ALA A 182 23.24 -2.29 -12.18
C ALA A 182 21.85 -2.19 -11.52
N THR A 183 21.05 -1.19 -11.91
CA THR A 183 19.70 -0.94 -11.38
C THR A 183 18.70 -1.99 -11.85
N ILE A 184 18.66 -2.25 -13.16
CA ILE A 184 17.67 -3.19 -13.73
C ILE A 184 17.87 -4.61 -13.20
N THR A 185 19.13 -5.08 -13.05
CA THR A 185 19.42 -6.40 -12.49
C THR A 185 19.01 -6.49 -11.01
N ARG A 186 19.22 -5.44 -10.20
CA ARG A 186 18.76 -5.40 -8.81
C ARG A 186 17.23 -5.39 -8.72
N PHE A 187 16.58 -4.55 -9.54
CA PHE A 187 15.13 -4.44 -9.56
C PHE A 187 14.47 -5.75 -9.96
N TYR A 188 15.03 -6.45 -10.94
CA TYR A 188 14.61 -7.80 -11.32
C TYR A 188 14.70 -8.78 -10.15
N ALA A 189 15.86 -8.83 -9.46
CA ALA A 189 16.06 -9.70 -8.32
C ALA A 189 15.15 -9.37 -7.12
N ILE A 190 14.96 -8.08 -6.82
CA ILE A 190 14.08 -7.62 -5.73
C ILE A 190 12.61 -7.92 -6.06
N HIS A 191 12.16 -7.63 -7.27
CA HIS A 191 10.78 -7.89 -7.71
C HIS A 191 10.43 -9.37 -7.59
N PHE A 192 11.29 -10.24 -8.11
CA PHE A 192 11.16 -11.69 -7.96
C PHE A 192 11.23 -12.14 -6.50
N GLY A 193 12.24 -11.66 -5.77
CA GLY A 193 12.52 -12.07 -4.39
C GLY A 193 11.40 -11.73 -3.41
N ILE A 194 10.85 -10.51 -3.48
CA ILE A 194 9.73 -10.08 -2.62
C ILE A 194 8.56 -11.04 -2.78
N SER A 195 8.13 -11.30 -4.01
CA SER A 195 6.94 -12.11 -4.28
C SER A 195 7.15 -13.57 -3.90
N LEU A 196 8.28 -14.18 -4.25
CA LEU A 196 8.53 -15.61 -4.01
C LEU A 196 8.83 -15.92 -2.54
N VAL A 197 9.66 -15.11 -1.87
CA VAL A 197 9.98 -15.31 -0.44
C VAL A 197 8.73 -15.17 0.42
N LEU A 198 7.89 -14.15 0.15
CA LEU A 198 6.62 -14.00 0.85
C LEU A 198 5.69 -15.20 0.60
N LEU A 199 5.63 -15.73 -0.63
CA LEU A 199 4.81 -16.91 -0.94
C LEU A 199 5.26 -18.12 -0.12
N ILE A 200 6.57 -18.37 -0.05
CA ILE A 200 7.13 -19.46 0.77
C ILE A 200 6.78 -19.25 2.25
N LEU A 201 6.96 -18.05 2.79
CA LEU A 201 6.66 -17.75 4.19
C LEU A 201 5.16 -17.94 4.51
N VAL A 202 4.28 -17.48 3.63
CA VAL A 202 2.83 -17.65 3.77
C VAL A 202 2.45 -19.13 3.69
N GLU A 203 2.97 -19.87 2.71
CA GLU A 203 2.64 -21.29 2.58
C GLU A 203 3.17 -22.13 3.74
N VAL A 204 4.38 -21.84 4.25
CA VAL A 204 4.90 -22.47 5.47
C VAL A 204 4.02 -22.17 6.67
N LEU A 205 3.56 -20.92 6.81
CA LEU A 205 2.63 -20.54 7.88
C LEU A 205 1.33 -21.34 7.76
N PHE A 206 0.74 -21.42 6.57
CA PHE A 206 -0.56 -22.04 6.33
C PHE A 206 -0.50 -23.55 6.45
N PHE A 207 0.60 -24.17 6.01
CA PHE A 207 0.90 -25.57 6.25
C PHE A 207 0.95 -25.88 7.75
N ARG A 208 1.64 -25.05 8.55
CA ARG A 208 1.75 -25.23 10.00
C ARG A 208 0.44 -24.99 10.74
N THR A 209 -0.35 -24.00 10.34
CA THR A 209 -1.59 -23.63 11.05
C THR A 209 -2.84 -24.31 10.52
N ARG A 210 -2.75 -25.06 9.42
CA ARG A 210 -3.90 -25.71 8.73
C ARG A 210 -5.03 -24.74 8.38
N ARG A 211 -4.70 -23.47 8.13
CA ARG A 211 -5.66 -22.42 7.75
C ARG A 211 -6.02 -22.54 6.27
N LYS A 212 -7.24 -22.11 5.90
CA LYS A 212 -7.67 -22.04 4.50
C LYS A 212 -7.03 -20.81 3.83
N ARG A 213 -6.57 -20.96 2.57
CA ARG A 213 -6.01 -19.86 1.77
C ARG A 213 -7.12 -18.97 1.20
N MET A 214 -8.07 -19.64 0.58
CA MET A 214 -9.15 -19.03 -0.18
C MET A 214 -10.45 -19.62 0.32
N ASN A 215 -11.27 -18.80 0.96
CA ASN A 215 -12.62 -19.15 1.37
C ASN A 215 -13.63 -18.47 0.43
N MET A 216 -13.59 -18.85 -0.85
CA MET A 216 -14.55 -18.37 -1.85
C MET A 216 -14.97 -19.49 -2.79
N SER A 217 -16.19 -19.41 -3.32
CA SER A 217 -16.71 -20.38 -4.28
C SER A 217 -16.04 -20.24 -5.65
N LEU A 218 -16.34 -21.16 -6.58
CA LEU A 218 -15.81 -21.09 -7.94
C LEU A 218 -16.35 -19.89 -8.73
N VAL A 219 -17.51 -19.34 -8.36
CA VAL A 219 -18.15 -18.25 -9.12
C VAL A 219 -17.28 -16.98 -9.11
N PRO A 220 -16.84 -16.42 -7.97
CA PRO A 220 -15.88 -15.31 -7.97
C PRO A 220 -14.58 -15.64 -8.71
N ILE A 221 -14.03 -16.85 -8.55
CA ILE A 221 -12.78 -17.23 -9.23
C ILE A 221 -12.94 -17.12 -10.74
N ILE A 222 -13.99 -17.74 -11.29
CA ILE A 222 -14.28 -17.71 -12.73
C ILE A 222 -14.53 -16.27 -13.20
N LEU A 223 -15.34 -15.51 -12.45
CA LEU A 223 -15.68 -14.13 -12.79
C LEU A 223 -14.44 -13.23 -12.84
N PHE A 224 -13.59 -13.27 -11.82
CA PHE A 224 -12.37 -12.44 -11.78
C PHE A 224 -11.29 -12.95 -12.75
N THR A 225 -11.23 -14.25 -13.04
CA THR A 225 -10.38 -14.78 -14.13
C THR A 225 -10.84 -14.21 -15.47
N ALA A 226 -12.15 -14.32 -15.76
CA ALA A 226 -12.74 -13.85 -17.01
C ALA A 226 -12.59 -12.34 -17.16
N MET A 227 -12.74 -11.58 -16.06
CA MET A 227 -12.47 -10.14 -16.03
C MET A 227 -11.01 -9.84 -16.41
N LEU A 228 -10.04 -10.54 -15.85
CA LEU A 228 -8.61 -10.35 -16.16
C LEU A 228 -8.27 -10.72 -17.62
N ILE A 229 -8.86 -11.79 -18.14
CA ILE A 229 -8.70 -12.17 -19.55
C ILE A 229 -9.34 -11.10 -20.44
N PHE A 230 -10.57 -10.70 -20.13
CA PHE A 230 -11.30 -9.69 -20.89
C PHE A 230 -10.52 -8.37 -20.98
N ILE A 231 -10.05 -7.84 -19.85
CA ILE A 231 -9.28 -6.59 -19.86
C ILE A 231 -7.94 -6.76 -20.58
N SER A 232 -7.30 -7.93 -20.48
CA SER A 232 -6.05 -8.23 -21.22
C SER A 232 -6.25 -8.25 -22.75
N VAL A 233 -7.44 -8.65 -23.20
CA VAL A 233 -7.81 -8.66 -24.63
C VAL A 233 -8.18 -7.26 -25.10
N VAL A 234 -9.06 -6.57 -24.36
CA VAL A 234 -9.63 -5.28 -24.76
C VAL A 234 -8.62 -4.14 -24.59
N LEU A 235 -7.80 -4.21 -23.55
CA LEU A 235 -6.75 -3.25 -23.24
C LEU A 235 -5.42 -4.00 -23.12
N PRO A 236 -4.71 -4.32 -24.22
CA PRO A 236 -3.41 -4.95 -24.12
C PRO A 236 -2.43 -4.12 -23.28
N ALA A 237 -1.55 -4.78 -22.52
CA ALA A 237 -0.60 -4.08 -21.65
C ALA A 237 0.29 -3.12 -22.45
N GLU A 238 0.35 -1.86 -22.03
CA GLU A 238 1.12 -0.82 -22.74
C GLU A 238 2.63 -1.09 -22.60
N SER A 239 3.35 -1.20 -23.72
CA SER A 239 4.83 -1.27 -23.72
C SER A 239 5.48 0.11 -23.70
N GLY A 240 4.85 1.10 -24.33
CA GLY A 240 5.33 2.48 -24.39
C GLY A 240 6.62 2.65 -25.20
N ARG A 241 7.14 3.88 -25.24
CA ARG A 241 8.40 4.18 -25.94
C ARG A 241 9.59 3.79 -25.06
N ARG A 242 10.60 3.14 -25.64
CA ARG A 242 11.88 2.84 -24.97
C ARG A 242 12.43 4.06 -24.23
N ALA A 243 12.97 3.82 -23.03
CA ALA A 243 13.55 4.87 -22.19
C ALA A 243 14.70 5.61 -22.90
N ASP A 244 14.64 6.94 -22.84
CA ASP A 244 15.68 7.88 -23.24
C ASP A 244 16.03 8.76 -22.04
N PRO A 245 17.15 8.49 -21.35
CA PRO A 245 17.57 9.25 -20.17
C PRO A 245 17.84 10.73 -20.43
N THR A 246 18.00 11.14 -21.69
CA THR A 246 18.27 12.53 -22.08
C THR A 246 16.99 13.36 -22.28
N ARG A 247 15.82 12.72 -22.30
CA ARG A 247 14.53 13.38 -22.54
C ARG A 247 13.52 13.02 -21.45
N THR A 248 13.27 13.97 -20.57
CA THR A 248 12.24 13.85 -19.52
C THR A 248 10.84 14.07 -20.11
N PRO A 249 9.89 13.12 -19.99
CA PRO A 249 8.50 13.35 -20.35
C PRO A 249 7.82 14.28 -19.33
N LEU A 250 6.94 15.15 -19.80
CA LEU A 250 6.10 16.00 -18.96
C LEU A 250 4.62 15.71 -19.28
N PRO A 251 3.77 15.39 -18.28
CA PRO A 251 4.11 15.12 -16.88
C PRO A 251 4.79 13.75 -16.66
N ILE A 252 5.63 13.63 -15.63
CA ILE A 252 6.12 12.33 -15.14
C ILE A 252 4.99 11.66 -14.35
N LEU A 253 4.44 10.59 -14.90
CA LEU A 253 3.39 9.79 -14.28
C LEU A 253 3.92 8.40 -13.91
N SER A 254 3.43 7.86 -12.80
CA SER A 254 3.60 6.47 -12.39
C SER A 254 2.25 5.74 -12.46
N ASP A 255 2.22 4.45 -12.12
CA ASP A 255 0.96 3.75 -11.88
C ASP A 255 0.09 4.47 -10.82
N TRP A 256 -1.23 4.29 -10.95
CA TRP A 256 -2.26 5.07 -10.26
C TRP A 256 -2.09 5.16 -8.74
N TYR A 257 -1.63 4.08 -8.10
CA TYR A 257 -1.44 4.00 -6.66
C TYR A 257 -0.26 4.81 -6.12
N PHE A 258 0.57 5.39 -7.00
CA PHE A 258 1.65 6.32 -6.63
C PHE A 258 1.33 7.78 -6.92
N LEU A 259 0.32 8.07 -7.75
CA LEU A 259 0.08 9.43 -8.28
C LEU A 259 -0.14 10.47 -7.17
N ALA A 260 -0.99 10.14 -6.19
CA ALA A 260 -1.23 11.03 -5.06
C ALA A 260 0.05 11.32 -4.26
N LEU A 261 0.89 10.30 -4.05
CA LEU A 261 2.14 10.44 -3.31
C LEU A 261 3.16 11.28 -4.08
N TYR A 262 3.20 11.14 -5.40
CA TYR A 262 4.05 11.97 -6.26
C TYR A 262 3.65 13.44 -6.20
N GLN A 263 2.35 13.72 -6.23
CA GLN A 263 1.86 15.09 -6.11
C GLN A 263 2.18 15.67 -4.72
N TYR A 264 2.06 14.87 -3.66
CA TYR A 264 2.47 15.26 -2.31
C TYR A 264 3.96 15.66 -2.27
N VAL A 265 4.84 14.85 -2.87
CA VAL A 265 6.28 15.13 -2.94
C VAL A 265 6.55 16.43 -3.69
N LYS A 266 5.82 16.73 -4.78
CA LYS A 266 5.95 18.00 -5.51
C LYS A 266 5.50 19.23 -4.72
N TYR A 267 4.53 19.06 -3.83
CA TYR A 267 3.98 20.16 -3.02
C TYR A 267 4.75 20.45 -1.74
N THR A 268 5.69 19.58 -1.37
CA THR A 268 6.36 19.67 -0.08
C THR A 268 7.80 20.14 -0.23
N PRO A 269 8.30 20.98 0.69
CA PRO A 269 9.72 21.28 0.76
C PRO A 269 10.54 20.00 0.87
N PRO A 270 11.82 19.98 0.42
CA PRO A 270 12.64 18.76 0.35
C PRO A 270 12.61 17.91 1.63
N LEU A 271 12.73 18.56 2.79
CA LEU A 271 12.61 17.91 4.10
C LEU A 271 11.38 17.00 4.22
N TRP A 272 10.21 17.54 3.89
CA TRP A 272 8.92 16.85 4.00
C TRP A 272 8.68 15.92 2.81
N ALA A 273 9.23 16.22 1.64
CA ALA A 273 9.22 15.33 0.49
C ALA A 273 9.94 14.00 0.79
N GLY A 274 11.06 14.04 1.52
CA GLY A 274 11.76 12.85 1.99
C GLY A 274 11.03 12.11 3.11
N LEU A 275 10.64 12.82 4.18
CA LEU A 275 10.09 12.21 5.39
C LEU A 275 8.61 11.80 5.26
N GLY A 276 7.82 12.59 4.53
CA GLY A 276 6.37 12.47 4.46
C GLY A 276 5.86 11.10 4.05
N PRO A 277 6.36 10.47 2.97
CA PRO A 277 5.96 9.12 2.59
C PRO A 277 6.18 8.09 3.71
N GLY A 278 7.34 8.16 4.37
CA GLY A 278 7.66 7.29 5.50
C GLY A 278 6.76 7.54 6.71
N LEU A 279 6.52 8.80 7.06
CA LEU A 279 5.62 9.17 8.15
C LEU A 279 4.18 8.73 7.90
N LEU A 280 3.69 8.86 6.66
CA LEU A 280 2.36 8.39 6.26
C LEU A 280 2.20 6.89 6.42
N ILE A 281 3.17 6.11 5.95
CA ILE A 281 3.19 4.64 6.10
C ILE A 281 3.19 4.25 7.57
N ASN A 282 4.07 4.86 8.37
CA ASN A 282 4.18 4.56 9.80
C ASN A 282 2.90 4.96 10.55
N PHE A 283 2.34 6.14 10.26
CA PHE A 283 1.06 6.58 10.84
C PHE A 283 -0.04 5.56 10.54
N GLY A 284 -0.17 5.14 9.27
CA GLY A 284 -1.14 4.13 8.85
C GLY A 284 -0.99 2.81 9.59
N MET A 285 0.22 2.26 9.69
CA MET A 285 0.49 1.03 10.45
C MET A 285 0.16 1.16 11.95
N LEU A 286 0.35 2.36 12.51
CA LEU A 286 0.18 2.61 13.95
C LEU A 286 -1.24 3.01 14.36
N VAL A 287 -2.16 3.21 13.42
CA VAL A 287 -3.58 3.52 13.69
C VAL A 287 -4.20 2.69 14.83
N PRO A 288 -4.01 1.35 14.92
CA PRO A 288 -4.58 0.55 16.01
C PRO A 288 -4.16 0.98 17.42
N PHE A 289 -2.98 1.57 17.53
CA PHE A 289 -2.38 1.99 18.80
C PHE A 289 -2.60 3.47 19.09
N LEU A 290 -2.76 4.27 18.04
CA LEU A 290 -3.06 5.70 18.13
C LEU A 290 -4.54 5.95 18.44
N ASP A 291 -5.45 5.16 17.86
CA ASP A 291 -6.88 5.33 18.04
C ASP A 291 -7.40 4.68 19.33
N ARG A 292 -7.41 5.48 20.40
CA ARG A 292 -7.89 5.09 21.74
C ARG A 292 -9.40 5.16 21.93
N SER A 293 -10.19 5.46 20.89
CA SER A 293 -11.65 5.40 21.02
C SER A 293 -12.12 3.97 21.37
N LYS A 294 -13.14 3.85 22.23
CA LYS A 294 -13.71 2.55 22.61
C LYS A 294 -14.65 1.99 21.55
N GLY A 295 -15.34 2.88 20.85
CA GLY A 295 -16.28 2.54 19.79
C GLY A 295 -15.58 2.12 18.50
N ARG A 296 -16.34 1.47 17.62
CA ARG A 296 -15.86 1.07 16.28
C ARG A 296 -16.51 1.88 15.17
N ARG A 297 -17.70 2.43 15.41
CA ARG A 297 -18.45 3.16 14.39
C ARG A 297 -17.74 4.48 14.07
N PRO A 298 -17.76 4.96 12.81
CA PRO A 298 -17.13 6.23 12.42
C PRO A 298 -17.41 7.41 13.37
N LEU A 299 -18.68 7.59 13.77
CA LEU A 299 -19.10 8.70 14.63
C LEU A 299 -18.67 8.54 16.11
N GLU A 300 -18.22 7.36 16.52
CA GLU A 300 -17.68 7.10 17.87
C GLU A 300 -16.17 7.39 17.98
N ARG A 301 -15.57 7.79 16.86
CA ARG A 301 -14.14 8.10 16.70
C ARG A 301 -13.95 9.25 15.69
N PRO A 302 -14.58 10.40 15.95
CA PRO A 302 -14.68 11.49 14.99
C PRO A 302 -13.33 11.97 14.45
N PHE A 303 -12.28 12.06 15.28
CA PHE A 303 -10.97 12.51 14.79
C PHE A 303 -10.41 11.55 13.73
N PHE A 304 -10.37 10.25 14.03
CA PHE A 304 -9.89 9.25 13.08
C PHE A 304 -10.81 9.12 11.87
N PHE A 305 -12.12 9.26 12.05
CA PHE A 305 -13.03 9.29 10.90
C PHE A 305 -12.69 10.40 9.90
N VAL A 306 -12.45 11.63 10.40
CA VAL A 306 -12.07 12.76 9.56
C VAL A 306 -10.69 12.57 8.93
N VAL A 307 -9.71 12.05 9.68
CA VAL A 307 -8.38 11.73 9.12
C VAL A 307 -8.49 10.76 7.95
N GLY A 308 -9.27 9.69 8.09
CA GLY A 308 -9.51 8.74 7.00
C GLY A 308 -10.20 9.38 5.80
N LEU A 309 -11.23 10.19 6.02
CA LEU A 309 -11.94 10.90 4.95
C LEU A 309 -11.01 11.86 4.20
N LEU A 310 -10.20 12.64 4.93
CA LEU A 310 -9.20 13.52 4.33
C LEU A 310 -8.17 12.74 3.51
N ALA A 311 -7.71 11.60 4.00
CA ALA A 311 -6.75 10.78 3.27
C ALA A 311 -7.34 10.21 1.96
N VAL A 312 -8.63 9.80 1.94
CA VAL A 312 -9.33 9.42 0.70
C VAL A 312 -9.47 10.62 -0.25
N ILE A 313 -9.89 11.78 0.27
CA ILE A 313 -10.05 13.00 -0.52
C ILE A 313 -8.70 13.41 -1.13
N TYR A 314 -7.62 13.43 -0.35
CA TYR A 314 -6.29 13.74 -0.85
C TYR A 314 -5.82 12.72 -1.87
N PHE A 315 -6.06 11.43 -1.66
CA PHE A 315 -5.74 10.43 -2.67
C PHE A 315 -6.40 10.73 -4.02
N ILE A 316 -7.69 11.07 -4.04
CA ILE A 316 -8.43 11.39 -5.26
C ILE A 316 -7.97 12.74 -5.87
N VAL A 317 -7.96 13.80 -5.06
CA VAL A 317 -7.65 15.17 -5.51
C VAL A 317 -6.21 15.25 -6.01
N PHE A 318 -5.24 14.71 -5.28
CA PHE A 318 -3.84 14.77 -5.68
C PHE A 318 -3.57 13.93 -6.94
N THR A 319 -4.27 12.79 -7.08
CA THR A 319 -4.24 12.01 -8.32
C THR A 319 -4.79 12.81 -9.50
N ALA A 320 -5.93 13.51 -9.33
CA ALA A 320 -6.47 14.34 -10.40
C ALA A 320 -5.53 15.51 -10.75
N LEU A 321 -4.99 16.21 -9.75
CA LEU A 321 -4.08 17.34 -9.94
C LEU A 321 -2.85 16.96 -10.78
N ILE A 322 -2.23 15.81 -10.51
CA ILE A 322 -1.06 15.36 -11.28
C ILE A 322 -1.43 14.82 -12.65
N MET A 323 -2.57 14.12 -12.77
CA MET A 323 -3.04 13.57 -14.06
C MET A 323 -3.38 14.68 -15.06
N PHE A 324 -4.04 15.74 -14.61
CA PHE A 324 -4.43 16.87 -15.46
C PHE A 324 -3.35 17.97 -15.52
N ASN A 325 -2.28 17.86 -14.74
CA ASN A 325 -1.20 18.83 -14.68
C ASN A 325 -1.68 20.28 -14.44
N ILE A 326 -2.68 20.45 -13.56
CA ILE A 326 -3.32 21.74 -13.26
C ILE A 326 -2.85 22.36 -11.92
N ALA A 327 -1.91 21.71 -11.23
CA ALA A 327 -1.40 22.14 -9.94
C ALA A 327 -0.53 23.41 -10.04
N VAL A 328 -0.82 24.42 -9.20
CA VAL A 328 -0.01 25.63 -9.04
C VAL A 328 0.87 25.49 -7.81
N ILE A 329 2.13 25.08 -8.01
CA ILE A 329 3.05 24.64 -6.95
C ILE A 329 3.35 25.76 -5.93
N ASP A 330 3.40 27.03 -6.36
CA ASP A 330 3.75 28.13 -5.44
C ASP A 330 2.59 28.58 -4.54
N ARG A 331 1.34 28.23 -4.89
CA ARG A 331 0.14 28.71 -4.20
C ARG A 331 -0.60 27.59 -3.48
N ASP A 332 -0.86 26.49 -4.17
CA ASP A 332 -1.76 25.43 -3.70
C ASP A 332 -1.29 24.77 -2.39
N PRO A 333 0.02 24.52 -2.14
CA PRO A 333 0.46 23.88 -0.90
C PRO A 333 0.06 24.64 0.36
N PHE A 334 0.18 25.98 0.36
CA PHE A 334 -0.19 26.80 1.51
C PHE A 334 -1.70 26.73 1.78
N ILE A 335 -2.52 26.82 0.72
CA ILE A 335 -3.98 26.72 0.83
C ILE A 335 -4.38 25.34 1.37
N ILE A 336 -3.82 24.28 0.80
CA ILE A 336 -4.08 22.90 1.23
C ILE A 336 -3.73 22.75 2.71
N MET A 337 -2.55 23.21 3.14
CA MET A 337 -2.12 23.14 4.54
C MET A 337 -3.09 23.86 5.48
N LEU A 338 -3.51 25.08 5.15
CA LEU A 338 -4.48 25.83 5.95
C LEU A 338 -5.82 25.07 6.09
N ILE A 339 -6.33 24.53 4.97
CA ILE A 339 -7.55 23.72 4.96
C ILE A 339 -7.37 22.46 5.81
N THR A 340 -6.24 21.75 5.67
CA THR A 340 -5.91 20.57 6.48
C THR A 340 -5.94 20.91 7.98
N LEU A 341 -5.23 21.96 8.38
CA LEU A 341 -5.12 22.38 9.78
C LEU A 341 -6.49 22.77 10.34
N ALA A 342 -7.30 23.51 9.59
CA ALA A 342 -8.64 23.89 10.01
C ALA A 342 -9.54 22.65 10.23
N ILE A 343 -9.57 21.72 9.27
CA ILE A 343 -10.39 20.50 9.35
C ILE A 343 -9.93 19.60 10.50
N LEU A 344 -8.61 19.36 10.63
CA LEU A 344 -8.08 18.53 11.72
C LEU A 344 -8.31 19.16 13.10
N SER A 345 -8.22 20.49 13.21
CA SER A 345 -8.52 21.20 14.45
C SER A 345 -10.00 21.06 14.83
N ALA A 346 -10.91 21.23 13.87
CA ALA A 346 -12.34 21.02 14.09
C ALA A 346 -12.64 19.56 14.49
N ALA A 347 -12.01 18.59 13.83
CA ALA A 347 -12.16 17.17 14.15
C ALA A 347 -11.65 16.83 15.55
N PHE A 348 -10.54 17.45 15.96
CA PHE A 348 -10.00 17.27 17.30
C PHE A 348 -10.93 17.85 18.38
N VAL A 349 -11.49 19.04 18.15
CA VAL A 349 -12.51 19.63 19.03
C VAL A 349 -13.75 18.74 19.11
N TRP A 350 -14.18 18.15 17.99
CA TRP A 350 -15.30 17.21 17.96
C TRP A 350 -15.02 15.95 18.81
N GLU A 351 -13.83 15.37 18.70
CA GLU A 351 -13.38 14.25 19.53
C GLU A 351 -13.40 14.59 21.03
N LEU A 352 -12.89 15.77 21.41
CA LEU A 352 -12.90 16.22 22.80
C LEU A 352 -14.32 16.36 23.34
N ARG A 353 -15.24 16.96 22.56
CA ARG A 353 -16.65 17.09 22.94
C ARG A 353 -17.32 15.73 23.09
N TYR A 354 -17.13 14.84 22.11
CA TYR A 354 -17.67 13.49 22.15
C TYR A 354 -17.22 12.74 23.42
N ARG A 355 -15.93 12.76 23.74
CA ARG A 355 -15.39 12.12 24.96
C ARG A 355 -15.97 12.69 26.24
N ARG A 356 -16.15 14.01 26.32
CA ARG A 356 -16.77 14.66 27.48
C ARG A 356 -18.21 14.20 27.68
N THR A 357 -19.01 14.17 26.60
CA THR A 357 -20.40 13.70 26.67
C THR A 357 -20.50 12.23 27.07
N GLN A 358 -19.63 11.37 26.55
CA GLN A 358 -19.61 9.95 26.95
C GLN A 358 -19.22 9.77 28.42
N LYS A 359 -18.28 10.57 28.94
CA LYS A 359 -17.92 10.54 30.35
C LYS A 359 -19.08 10.97 31.26
N GLN A 360 -19.87 11.96 30.84
CA GLN A 360 -21.05 12.42 31.58
C GLN A 360 -22.20 11.42 31.56
N ARG A 361 -22.34 10.62 30.49
CA ARG A 361 -23.36 9.58 30.36
C ARG A 361 -22.98 8.25 31.00
N ALA A 362 -21.74 8.08 31.44
CA ALA A 362 -21.30 6.86 32.10
C ALA A 362 -21.97 6.75 33.48
N PRO A 363 -22.60 5.62 33.83
CA PRO A 363 -23.17 5.43 35.16
C PRO A 363 -22.09 5.59 36.24
N ALA A 364 -22.44 6.21 37.36
CA ALA A 364 -21.55 6.34 38.51
C ALA A 364 -21.04 4.94 38.91
N ALA A 365 -19.74 4.81 39.16
CA ALA A 365 -19.16 3.54 39.58
C ALA A 365 -19.90 3.05 40.84
N PRO A 366 -20.26 1.77 40.94
CA PRO A 366 -20.86 1.25 42.17
C PRO A 366 -19.90 1.52 43.33
N ALA A 367 -20.45 2.05 44.43
CA ALA A 367 -19.69 2.32 45.64
C ALA A 367 -18.91 1.07 46.05
N ALA A 368 -17.61 1.24 46.36
CA ALA A 368 -16.79 0.13 46.82
C ALA A 368 -17.47 -0.52 48.05
N PRO A 369 -17.57 -1.86 48.12
CA PRO A 369 -18.12 -2.51 49.30
C PRO A 369 -17.35 -2.06 50.53
N ALA A 370 -18.09 -1.64 51.56
CA ALA A 370 -17.51 -1.20 52.83
C ALA A 370 -16.56 -2.28 53.34
N ARG A 371 -15.32 -1.89 53.67
CA ARG A 371 -14.37 -2.82 54.29
C ARG A 371 -15.02 -3.36 55.57
N PRO A 372 -15.02 -4.69 55.79
CA PRO A 372 -15.51 -5.23 57.06
C PRO A 372 -14.70 -4.62 58.19
N ALA A 373 -15.39 -4.06 59.18
CA ALA A 373 -14.78 -3.53 60.39
C ALA A 373 -13.97 -4.66 61.03
N ALA A 374 -12.70 -4.38 61.33
CA ALA A 374 -11.87 -5.30 62.10
C ALA A 374 -12.54 -5.48 63.48
N ALA A 375 -13.04 -6.69 63.74
CA ALA A 375 -13.43 -7.10 65.08
C ALA A 375 -12.15 -7.24 65.91
N HIS A 376 -12.04 -6.43 66.95
CA HIS A 376 -11.00 -6.53 67.98
C HIS A 376 -11.38 -7.53 69.05
#